data_AF-X1GZC4-F1
#
_entry.id   AF-X1GZC4-F1
#
_cell.length_a   1.000
_cell.length_b   1.000
_cell.length_c   1.000
_cell.angle_alpha   90.00
_cell.angle_beta   90.00
_cell.angle_gamma   90.00
#
_symmetry.space_group_name_H-M   'P 1'
#
loop_
_entity.id
_entity.type
_entity.pdbx_description
1 polymer ?
#
loop_
_entity_poly.entity_id
_entity_poly.type
_entity_poly.pdbx_seq_one_letter_code
_entity_poly.pdbx_strand_id
1 'polypeptide(L)'
;ATIPLGCSYSRDMCCNQVNNKVYCGANGYTGQSVTIIDGEGDTVITYLSIGNDIQDMVWNLIENEVYCMDFDGGKVAVIDGETNGVVSTIQVGCEPRALAWNSTNNKVYSGNCMSNSVTVINGESNQVITNIPVGETPFALTWNSTNNKIYCANYWSDDVSIIDGETDTVITTIPVTWGPQGFCWNSINNKVYCGCQGYAVDIIDGVSNAIIASVPLPDESWGVLCWNQTDNKVYHANIFADNLTVIDGQTNAVIATIPAGIGPQALCWNSTNDKVYCANQVSNDVTII
;
A
#
# COMPACT_ATOMS: atom_id res chain seq x y z
N ALA A 1 -13.78 -1.53 -16.63
CA ALA A 1 -15.05 -0.85 -16.23
C ALA A 1 -14.72 0.23 -15.21
N THR A 2 -15.63 1.15 -14.88
CA THR A 2 -15.35 2.19 -13.85
C THR A 2 -16.43 2.28 -12.77
N ILE A 3 -16.01 2.57 -11.54
CA ILE A 3 -16.88 2.84 -10.38
C ILE A 3 -16.69 4.30 -9.97
N PRO A 4 -17.73 5.16 -9.98
CA PRO A 4 -17.60 6.52 -9.48
C PRO A 4 -17.44 6.50 -7.95
N LEU A 5 -16.41 7.16 -7.43
CA LEU A 5 -16.10 7.16 -5.99
C LEU A 5 -16.95 8.14 -5.19
N GLY A 6 -17.54 9.17 -5.80
CA GLY A 6 -18.30 10.19 -5.06
C GLY A 6 -17.46 11.09 -4.13
N CYS A 7 -16.15 10.86 -4.07
CA CYS A 7 -15.15 11.64 -3.37
C CYS A 7 -13.94 11.87 -4.30
N SER A 8 -13.12 12.87 -3.99
CA SER A 8 -11.94 13.22 -4.79
C SER A 8 -10.65 12.95 -4.04
N TYR A 9 -9.52 12.92 -4.76
CA TYR A 9 -8.20 12.67 -4.17
C TYR A 9 -8.11 11.32 -3.44
N SER A 10 -8.45 10.23 -4.11
CA SER A 10 -8.18 8.87 -3.61
C SER A 10 -6.68 8.66 -3.39
N ARG A 11 -6.30 8.07 -2.26
CA ARG A 11 -4.89 7.85 -1.89
C ARG A 11 -4.47 6.40 -1.89
N ASP A 12 -5.28 5.54 -1.28
CA ASP A 12 -4.94 4.13 -1.19
C ASP A 12 -6.19 3.24 -1.10
N MET A 13 -5.99 1.93 -1.33
CA MET A 13 -7.05 0.93 -1.31
C MET A 13 -6.60 -0.37 -0.63
N CYS A 14 -7.51 -1.02 0.09
CA CYS A 14 -7.33 -2.40 0.55
C CYS A 14 -8.58 -3.24 0.36
N CYS A 15 -8.41 -4.54 0.19
CA CYS A 15 -9.49 -5.50 0.03
C CYS A 15 -9.70 -6.31 1.32
N ASN A 16 -10.89 -6.26 1.89
CA ASN A 16 -11.34 -7.24 2.86
C ASN A 16 -11.89 -8.46 2.12
N GLN A 17 -11.12 -9.55 2.16
CA GLN A 17 -11.45 -10.75 1.39
C GLN A 17 -12.47 -11.65 2.11
N VAL A 18 -12.76 -11.41 3.40
CA VAL A 18 -13.77 -12.18 4.15
C VAL A 18 -15.18 -11.82 3.68
N ASN A 19 -15.42 -10.55 3.38
CA ASN A 19 -16.75 -10.06 2.96
C ASN A 19 -16.76 -9.42 1.57
N ASN A 20 -15.69 -9.61 0.79
CA ASN A 20 -15.53 -9.10 -0.57
C ASN A 20 -15.73 -7.58 -0.69
N LYS A 21 -15.36 -6.81 0.34
CA LYS A 21 -15.42 -5.34 0.30
C LYS A 21 -14.07 -4.76 -0.11
N VAL A 22 -14.11 -3.73 -0.94
CA VAL A 22 -12.94 -2.91 -1.24
C VAL A 22 -13.10 -1.56 -0.54
N TYR A 23 -12.09 -1.17 0.22
CA TYR A 23 -12.04 0.09 0.93
C TYR A 23 -11.10 1.04 0.18
N CYS A 24 -11.54 2.27 -0.07
CA CYS A 24 -10.77 3.29 -0.78
C CYS A 24 -10.76 4.58 0.05
N GLY A 25 -9.59 4.99 0.52
CA GLY A 25 -9.40 6.25 1.25
C GLY A 25 -9.34 7.44 0.29
N ALA A 26 -10.01 8.54 0.64
CA ALA A 26 -10.04 9.75 -0.18
C ALA A 26 -10.15 11.04 0.65
N ASN A 27 -9.56 12.13 0.15
CA ASN A 27 -9.38 13.40 0.87
C ASN A 27 -10.08 14.60 0.21
N GLY A 28 -11.22 14.34 -0.41
CA GLY A 28 -11.91 15.33 -1.25
C GLY A 28 -12.62 16.45 -0.50
N TYR A 29 -13.03 17.48 -1.25
CA TYR A 29 -13.77 18.65 -0.75
C TYR A 29 -15.12 18.31 -0.09
N THR A 30 -15.68 17.14 -0.39
CA THR A 30 -16.92 16.63 0.22
C THR A 30 -16.70 15.96 1.58
N GLY A 31 -15.45 15.87 2.04
CA GLY A 31 -15.02 15.33 3.33
C GLY A 31 -14.01 14.19 3.18
N GLN A 32 -13.08 14.07 4.14
CA GLN A 32 -12.19 12.91 4.22
C GLN A 32 -13.02 11.68 4.59
N SER A 33 -12.95 10.65 3.75
CA SER A 33 -13.76 9.45 3.94
C SER A 33 -13.12 8.21 3.33
N VAL A 34 -13.49 7.07 3.88
CA VAL A 34 -13.31 5.78 3.23
C VAL A 34 -14.58 5.44 2.49
N THR A 35 -14.45 5.24 1.18
CA THR A 35 -15.50 4.69 0.33
C THR A 35 -15.44 3.18 0.42
N ILE A 36 -16.56 2.55 0.74
CA ILE A 36 -16.67 1.09 0.83
C ILE A 36 -17.44 0.61 -0.39
N ILE A 37 -16.81 -0.28 -1.16
CA ILE A 37 -17.32 -0.81 -2.43
C ILE A 37 -17.62 -2.30 -2.23
N ASP A 38 -18.77 -2.74 -2.74
CA ASP A 38 -19.08 -4.16 -2.90
C ASP A 38 -18.30 -4.72 -4.09
N GLY A 39 -17.41 -5.68 -3.84
CA GLY A 39 -16.59 -6.31 -4.88
C GLY A 39 -17.36 -7.28 -5.77
N GLU A 40 -18.56 -7.73 -5.38
CA GLU A 40 -19.39 -8.59 -6.24
C GLU A 40 -20.13 -7.75 -7.29
N GLY A 41 -20.85 -6.70 -6.83
CA GLY A 41 -21.62 -5.81 -7.68
C GLY A 41 -20.84 -4.65 -8.30
N ASP A 42 -19.60 -4.40 -7.85
CA ASP A 42 -18.80 -3.22 -8.20
C ASP A 42 -19.54 -1.89 -7.94
N THR A 43 -20.23 -1.80 -6.80
CA THR A 43 -21.04 -0.64 -6.40
C THR A 43 -20.63 -0.08 -5.05
N VAL A 44 -20.69 1.25 -4.88
CA VAL A 44 -20.48 1.89 -3.58
C VAL A 44 -21.59 1.49 -2.60
N ILE A 45 -21.21 0.95 -1.45
CA ILE A 45 -22.09 0.61 -0.33
C ILE A 45 -22.35 1.85 0.52
N THR A 46 -21.29 2.50 1.00
CA THR A 46 -21.37 3.63 1.94
C THR A 46 -20.05 4.41 1.97
N TYR A 47 -20.10 5.55 2.67
CA TYR A 47 -18.95 6.39 3.01
C TYR A 47 -18.79 6.42 4.52
N LEU A 48 -17.56 6.28 5.00
CA LEU A 48 -17.22 6.42 6.42
C LEU A 48 -16.30 7.62 6.58
N SER A 49 -16.75 8.65 7.31
CA SER A 49 -15.92 9.82 7.61
C SER A 49 -14.89 9.48 8.70
N ILE A 50 -13.63 9.40 8.32
CA ILE A 50 -12.51 9.10 9.24
C ILE A 50 -11.32 10.01 8.94
N GLY A 51 -10.57 10.33 9.99
CA GLY A 51 -9.27 11.02 9.91
C GLY A 51 -9.32 12.43 9.31
N ASN A 52 -8.15 13.05 9.23
CA ASN A 52 -7.93 14.38 8.67
C ASN A 52 -7.06 14.38 7.41
N ASP A 53 -6.54 13.24 6.95
CA ASP A 53 -5.92 13.04 5.62
C ASP A 53 -5.55 11.55 5.51
N ILE A 54 -6.35 10.74 4.79
CA ILE A 54 -6.14 9.31 4.67
C ILE A 54 -5.04 9.05 3.64
N GLN A 55 -3.95 8.38 4.02
CA GLN A 55 -2.81 8.15 3.11
C GLN A 55 -2.59 6.69 2.71
N ASP A 56 -2.87 5.73 3.60
CA ASP A 56 -2.65 4.29 3.38
C ASP A 56 -3.69 3.47 4.16
N MET A 57 -4.00 2.27 3.68
CA MET A 57 -4.92 1.34 4.29
C MET A 57 -4.44 -0.12 4.19
N VAL A 58 -4.56 -0.87 5.29
CA VAL A 58 -4.30 -2.32 5.30
C VAL A 58 -5.38 -3.08 6.04
N TRP A 59 -5.66 -4.31 5.59
CA TRP A 59 -6.60 -5.21 6.23
C TRP A 59 -5.87 -6.29 7.03
N ASN A 60 -6.22 -6.40 8.31
CA ASN A 60 -5.84 -7.49 9.19
C ASN A 60 -6.91 -8.58 9.11
N LEU A 61 -6.57 -9.72 8.49
CA LEU A 61 -7.48 -10.85 8.34
C LEU A 61 -7.81 -11.54 9.67
N ILE A 62 -6.89 -11.56 10.64
CA ILE A 62 -7.08 -12.30 11.89
C ILE A 62 -8.19 -11.66 12.73
N GLU A 63 -8.11 -10.35 12.93
CA GLU A 63 -9.13 -9.59 13.67
C GLU A 63 -10.29 -9.12 12.79
N ASN A 64 -10.18 -9.29 11.47
CA ASN A 64 -11.08 -8.69 10.48
C ASN A 64 -11.20 -7.16 10.66
N GLU A 65 -10.07 -6.49 10.85
CA GLU A 65 -9.99 -5.04 11.06
C GLU A 65 -9.30 -4.35 9.88
N VAL A 66 -9.76 -3.17 9.51
CA VAL A 66 -9.13 -2.31 8.50
C VAL A 66 -8.45 -1.14 9.20
N TYR A 67 -7.14 -1.05 9.06
CA TYR A 67 -6.33 0.06 9.59
C TYR A 67 -6.25 1.15 8.53
N CYS A 68 -6.59 2.37 8.92
CA CYS A 68 -6.56 3.54 8.05
C CYS A 68 -5.65 4.60 8.64
N MET A 69 -4.66 5.02 7.86
CA MET A 69 -3.70 6.03 8.28
C MET A 69 -4.34 7.41 8.30
N ASP A 70 -4.28 8.12 9.44
CA ASP A 70 -4.68 9.52 9.57
C ASP A 70 -3.42 10.40 9.65
N PHE A 71 -2.99 10.92 8.51
CA PHE A 71 -1.72 11.64 8.33
C PHE A 71 -1.67 12.93 9.16
N ASP A 72 -2.65 13.82 8.99
CA ASP A 72 -2.71 15.10 9.71
C ASP A 72 -2.98 14.89 11.21
N GLY A 73 -3.68 13.81 11.58
CA GLY A 73 -3.94 13.48 12.97
C GLY A 73 -2.74 12.87 13.71
N GLY A 74 -1.76 12.30 12.99
CA GLY A 74 -0.68 11.50 13.59
C GLY A 74 -1.15 10.17 14.16
N LYS A 75 -2.18 9.54 13.55
CA LYS A 75 -2.88 8.38 14.13
C LYS A 75 -3.14 7.29 13.11
N VAL A 76 -3.57 6.14 13.60
CA VAL A 76 -4.19 5.08 12.80
C VAL A 76 -5.60 4.82 13.35
N ALA A 77 -6.62 5.00 12.52
CA ALA A 77 -7.98 4.61 12.83
C ALA A 77 -8.15 3.12 12.53
N VAL A 78 -8.86 2.39 13.39
CA VAL A 78 -9.15 0.96 13.22
C VAL A 78 -10.64 0.78 13.00
N ILE A 79 -11.00 0.16 11.90
CA ILE A 79 -12.39 -0.08 11.49
C ILE A 79 -12.68 -1.57 11.62
N ASP A 80 -13.78 -1.91 12.28
CA ASP A 80 -14.31 -3.27 12.28
C ASP A 80 -14.84 -3.62 10.88
N GLY A 81 -14.28 -4.66 10.26
CA GLY A 81 -14.57 -5.02 8.87
C GLY A 81 -16.00 -5.52 8.64
N GLU A 82 -16.68 -5.98 9.69
CA GLU A 82 -18.06 -6.48 9.60
C GLU A 82 -19.06 -5.31 9.61
N THR A 83 -18.98 -4.48 10.65
CA THR A 83 -19.90 -3.38 10.95
C THR A 83 -19.55 -2.07 10.26
N ASN A 84 -18.31 -1.94 9.76
CA ASN A 84 -17.70 -0.72 9.24
C ASN A 84 -17.64 0.44 10.25
N GLY A 85 -17.68 0.15 11.55
CA GLY A 85 -17.53 1.16 12.61
C GLY A 85 -16.07 1.34 13.03
N VAL A 86 -15.67 2.56 13.37
CA VAL A 86 -14.36 2.79 14.01
C VAL A 86 -14.40 2.24 15.44
N VAL A 87 -13.50 1.30 15.74
CA VAL A 87 -13.40 0.61 17.04
C VAL A 87 -12.21 1.06 17.88
N SER A 88 -11.17 1.61 17.25
CA SER A 88 -9.99 2.13 17.95
C SER A 88 -9.35 3.29 17.18
N THR A 89 -8.51 4.05 17.87
CA THR A 89 -7.64 5.05 17.28
C THR A 89 -6.31 5.04 18.02
N ILE A 90 -5.23 4.82 17.29
CA ILE A 90 -3.90 4.54 17.83
C ILE A 90 -3.00 5.72 17.52
N GLN A 91 -2.41 6.33 18.54
CA GLN A 91 -1.41 7.39 18.35
C GLN A 91 -0.11 6.76 17.84
N VAL A 92 0.43 7.28 16.74
CA VAL A 92 1.71 6.87 16.16
C VAL A 92 2.65 8.08 16.07
N GLY A 93 3.69 8.02 15.24
CA GLY A 93 4.59 9.14 14.99
C GLY A 93 3.96 10.28 14.18
N CYS A 94 4.75 11.32 13.93
CA CYS A 94 4.33 12.49 13.16
C CYS A 94 4.23 12.16 11.66
N GLU A 95 3.15 12.65 11.03
CA GLU A 95 2.86 12.50 9.60
C GLU A 95 2.99 11.04 9.12
N PRO A 96 2.21 10.11 9.70
CA PRO A 96 2.22 8.72 9.28
C PRO A 96 1.64 8.61 7.88
N ARG A 97 2.34 7.88 7.01
CA ARG A 97 1.99 7.77 5.59
C ARG A 97 1.82 6.36 5.07
N ALA A 98 2.47 5.38 5.68
CA ALA A 98 2.50 4.01 5.17
C ALA A 98 2.04 2.99 6.20
N LEU A 99 1.34 1.94 5.75
CA LEU A 99 0.95 0.79 6.56
C LEU A 99 1.39 -0.53 5.94
N ALA A 100 1.72 -1.50 6.78
CA ALA A 100 1.85 -2.90 6.37
C ALA A 100 1.36 -3.82 7.49
N TRP A 101 0.61 -4.86 7.14
CA TRP A 101 0.21 -5.90 8.08
C TRP A 101 1.08 -7.14 7.93
N ASN A 102 1.65 -7.59 9.04
CA ASN A 102 2.41 -8.82 9.16
C ASN A 102 1.52 -9.90 9.78
N SER A 103 1.09 -10.87 8.96
CA SER A 103 0.21 -11.93 9.44
C SER A 103 0.95 -13.02 10.23
N THR A 104 2.29 -13.09 10.20
CA THR A 104 3.05 -14.11 10.94
C THR A 104 2.91 -13.93 12.44
N ASN A 105 2.91 -12.67 12.90
CA ASN A 105 2.91 -12.32 14.32
C ASN A 105 1.82 -11.31 14.69
N ASN A 106 0.85 -11.12 13.80
CA ASN A 106 -0.29 -10.21 13.97
C ASN A 106 0.16 -8.81 14.40
N LYS A 107 1.07 -8.20 13.63
CA LYS A 107 1.56 -6.84 13.85
C LYS A 107 1.21 -5.94 12.68
N VAL A 108 0.89 -4.68 12.97
CA VAL A 108 0.74 -3.62 11.97
C VAL A 108 1.89 -2.64 12.13
N TYR A 109 2.53 -2.28 11.02
CA TYR A 109 3.65 -1.35 10.97
C TYR A 109 3.18 -0.04 10.35
N SER A 110 3.53 1.10 10.96
CA SER A 110 3.15 2.44 10.54
C SER A 110 4.41 3.28 10.26
N GLY A 111 4.65 3.63 9.00
CA GLY A 111 5.76 4.49 8.58
C GLY A 111 5.45 5.97 8.85
N ASN A 112 6.26 6.61 9.69
CA ASN A 112 6.06 7.98 10.16
C ASN A 112 7.05 8.94 9.47
N CYS A 113 6.60 9.64 8.42
CA CYS A 113 7.47 10.42 7.53
C CYS A 113 8.33 11.42 8.30
N MET A 114 7.71 12.29 9.10
CA MET A 114 8.43 13.35 9.81
C MET A 114 9.17 12.87 11.06
N SER A 115 8.96 11.62 11.47
CA SER A 115 9.66 11.02 12.61
C SER A 115 10.83 10.14 12.20
N ASN A 116 11.00 9.85 10.91
CA ASN A 116 12.01 8.90 10.38
C ASN A 116 11.98 7.57 11.14
N SER A 117 10.77 7.06 11.40
CA SER A 117 10.56 5.86 12.21
C SER A 117 9.38 5.03 11.73
N VAL A 118 9.36 3.76 12.11
CA VAL A 118 8.22 2.86 11.95
C VAL A 118 7.66 2.51 13.32
N THR A 119 6.40 2.83 13.59
CA THR A 119 5.68 2.38 14.79
C THR A 119 5.17 0.96 14.58
N VAL A 120 5.42 0.07 15.53
CA VAL A 120 4.90 -1.30 15.53
C VAL A 120 3.69 -1.36 16.46
N ILE A 121 2.58 -1.90 15.96
CA ILE A 121 1.30 -2.01 16.63
C ILE A 121 0.96 -3.49 16.77
N ASN A 122 0.54 -3.92 17.96
CA ASN A 122 -0.03 -5.24 18.18
C ASN A 122 -1.43 -5.28 17.56
N GLY A 123 -1.66 -6.20 16.61
CA GLY A 123 -2.92 -6.32 15.88
C GLY A 123 -4.09 -6.77 16.75
N GLU A 124 -3.86 -7.63 17.73
CA GLU A 124 -4.91 -8.12 18.64
C GLU A 124 -5.35 -7.04 19.63
N SER A 125 -4.40 -6.36 20.28
CA SER A 125 -4.72 -5.41 21.35
C SER A 125 -4.85 -3.96 20.88
N ASN A 126 -4.50 -3.68 19.62
CA ASN A 126 -4.44 -2.33 19.06
C ASN A 126 -3.57 -1.38 19.91
N GLN A 127 -2.45 -1.87 20.43
CA GLN A 127 -1.50 -1.11 21.26
C GLN A 127 -0.14 -0.98 20.57
N VAL A 128 0.53 0.15 20.74
CA VAL A 128 1.91 0.34 20.28
C VAL A 128 2.86 -0.56 21.08
N ILE A 129 3.68 -1.32 20.36
CA ILE A 129 4.74 -2.17 20.91
C ILE A 129 6.05 -1.37 21.04
N THR A 130 6.49 -0.77 19.94
CA THR A 130 7.78 -0.08 19.86
C THR A 130 7.82 0.88 18.67
N ASN A 131 8.88 1.68 18.58
CA ASN A 131 9.22 2.50 17.41
C ASN A 131 10.62 2.14 16.92
N ILE A 132 10.75 1.91 15.62
CA ILE A 132 11.98 1.49 14.97
C ILE A 132 12.54 2.67 14.17
N PRO A 133 13.75 3.19 14.47
CA PRO A 133 14.40 4.17 13.61
C PRO A 133 14.71 3.57 12.23
N VAL A 134 14.41 4.31 11.17
CA VAL A 134 14.70 3.94 9.77
C VAL A 134 15.37 5.12 9.04
N GLY A 135 15.46 5.05 7.72
CA GLY A 135 15.94 6.16 6.90
C GLY A 135 14.98 7.36 6.86
N GLU A 136 15.25 8.31 5.98
CA GLU A 136 14.53 9.58 5.95
C GLU A 136 13.20 9.46 5.21
N THR A 137 12.11 9.88 5.89
CA THR A 137 10.75 9.96 5.34
C THR A 137 10.25 8.62 4.80
N PRO A 138 9.96 7.65 5.70
CA PRO A 138 9.37 6.37 5.32
C PRO A 138 8.01 6.56 4.64
N PHE A 139 7.94 6.16 3.38
CA PHE A 139 6.86 6.53 2.45
C PHE A 139 5.94 5.39 2.07
N ALA A 140 6.48 4.16 2.06
CA ALA A 140 5.74 2.94 1.80
C ALA A 140 6.34 1.78 2.60
N LEU A 141 5.48 0.86 2.99
CA LEU A 141 5.85 -0.39 3.66
C LEU A 141 5.29 -1.57 2.88
N THR A 142 6.00 -2.71 2.91
CA THR A 142 5.40 -3.98 2.51
C THR A 142 5.93 -5.11 3.36
N TRP A 143 5.11 -6.15 3.55
CA TRP A 143 5.47 -7.35 4.28
C TRP A 143 5.75 -8.50 3.31
N ASN A 144 6.89 -9.16 3.53
CA ASN A 144 7.28 -10.38 2.86
C ASN A 144 7.06 -11.56 3.81
N SER A 145 6.08 -12.42 3.50
CA SER A 145 5.74 -13.54 4.39
C SER A 145 6.74 -14.69 4.37
N THR A 146 7.51 -14.85 3.28
CA THR A 146 8.43 -15.99 3.13
C THR A 146 9.56 -15.97 4.15
N ASN A 147 10.00 -14.78 4.55
CA ASN A 147 11.13 -14.59 5.47
C ASN A 147 10.79 -13.65 6.64
N ASN A 148 9.51 -13.30 6.81
CA ASN A 148 9.01 -12.43 7.86
C ASN A 148 9.73 -11.06 7.92
N LYS A 149 9.94 -10.41 6.78
CA LYS A 149 10.59 -9.09 6.71
C LYS A 149 9.60 -8.00 6.35
N ILE A 150 9.81 -6.81 6.90
CA ILE A 150 9.15 -5.58 6.46
C ILE A 150 10.15 -4.75 5.67
N TYR A 151 9.77 -4.32 4.48
CA TYR A 151 10.56 -3.42 3.65
C TYR A 151 9.99 -2.02 3.79
N CYS A 152 10.86 -1.05 4.07
CA CYS A 152 10.50 0.34 4.31
C CYS A 152 11.22 1.24 3.33
N ALA A 153 10.46 1.89 2.45
CA ALA A 153 10.95 2.82 1.43
C ALA A 153 11.19 4.17 2.10
N ASN A 154 12.45 4.57 2.21
CA ASN A 154 12.82 5.85 2.79
C ASN A 154 13.04 6.84 1.64
N TYR A 155 12.04 7.68 1.41
CA TYR A 155 11.94 8.46 0.20
C TYR A 155 13.08 9.46 0.02
N TRP A 156 13.48 10.18 1.08
CA TRP A 156 14.49 11.23 0.96
C TRP A 156 15.93 10.74 1.13
N SER A 157 16.14 9.55 1.68
CA SER A 157 17.46 8.92 1.78
C SER A 157 17.78 7.95 0.63
N ASP A 158 16.88 7.79 -0.34
CA ASP A 158 17.06 6.94 -1.52
C ASP A 158 17.44 5.49 -1.20
N ASP A 159 16.90 4.97 -0.10
CA ASP A 159 17.22 3.63 0.40
C ASP A 159 15.98 2.89 0.94
N VAL A 160 16.16 1.59 1.16
CA VAL A 160 15.14 0.71 1.75
C VAL A 160 15.69 0.09 3.03
N SER A 161 15.07 0.40 4.16
CA SER A 161 15.33 -0.29 5.42
C SER A 161 14.58 -1.62 5.46
N ILE A 162 15.29 -2.69 5.81
CA ILE A 162 14.74 -4.04 5.91
C ILE A 162 14.70 -4.43 7.38
N ILE A 163 13.49 -4.60 7.89
CA ILE A 163 13.20 -4.85 9.30
C ILE A 163 12.87 -6.34 9.47
N ASP A 164 13.48 -6.96 10.48
CA ASP A 164 13.08 -8.28 10.96
C ASP A 164 11.72 -8.18 11.65
N GLY A 165 10.71 -8.88 11.14
CA GLY A 165 9.37 -8.86 11.72
C GLY A 165 9.29 -9.54 13.08
N GLU A 166 10.18 -10.49 13.38
CA GLU A 166 10.21 -11.19 14.66
C GLU A 166 10.78 -10.28 15.75
N THR A 167 11.94 -9.67 15.50
CA THR A 167 12.68 -8.90 16.50
C THR A 167 12.36 -7.40 16.48
N ASP A 168 11.64 -6.91 15.48
CA ASP A 168 11.32 -5.49 15.29
C ASP A 168 12.58 -4.60 15.22
N THR A 169 13.60 -5.05 14.47
CA THR A 169 14.86 -4.34 14.30
C THR A 169 15.28 -4.29 12.83
N VAL A 170 15.89 -3.18 12.40
CA VAL A 170 16.51 -3.08 11.06
C VAL A 170 17.69 -4.05 10.96
N ILE A 171 17.62 -4.99 10.03
CA ILE A 171 18.69 -5.94 9.71
C ILE A 171 19.73 -5.27 8.81
N THR A 172 19.27 -4.54 7.79
CA THR A 172 20.10 -3.89 6.81
C THR A 172 19.34 -2.77 6.11
N THR A 173 20.06 -1.87 5.46
CA THR A 173 19.52 -0.82 4.60
C THR A 173 20.25 -0.89 3.27
N ILE A 174 19.51 -0.89 2.17
CA ILE A 174 20.06 -1.01 0.82
C ILE A 174 19.75 0.24 -0.01
N PRO A 175 20.72 0.80 -0.76
CA PRO A 175 20.45 1.90 -1.67
C PRO A 175 19.60 1.42 -2.85
N VAL A 176 18.67 2.23 -3.30
CA VAL A 176 17.85 2.02 -4.52
C VAL A 176 18.11 3.16 -5.50
N THR A 177 17.45 3.13 -6.67
CA THR A 177 17.71 4.09 -7.76
C THR A 177 17.51 5.55 -7.33
N TRP A 178 16.30 5.93 -6.91
CA TRP A 178 15.97 7.27 -6.38
C TRP A 178 14.49 7.34 -5.96
N GLY A 179 14.20 7.94 -4.80
CA GLY A 179 12.84 8.24 -4.33
C GLY A 179 11.91 7.02 -4.32
N PRO A 180 12.15 5.98 -3.49
CA PRO A 180 11.25 4.84 -3.40
C PRO A 180 9.90 5.26 -2.79
N GLN A 181 8.78 4.83 -3.40
CA GLN A 181 7.43 5.30 -3.03
C GLN A 181 6.34 4.25 -2.99
N GLY A 182 6.56 3.07 -3.56
CA GLY A 182 5.55 2.02 -3.62
C GLY A 182 6.19 0.65 -3.60
N PHE A 183 5.45 -0.33 -3.08
CA PHE A 183 5.90 -1.71 -3.06
C PHE A 183 4.81 -2.69 -3.47
N CYS A 184 5.22 -3.83 -3.98
CA CYS A 184 4.46 -5.06 -3.84
C CYS A 184 5.41 -6.25 -3.68
N TRP A 185 4.94 -7.30 -3.00
CA TRP A 185 5.68 -8.54 -2.83
C TRP A 185 5.06 -9.65 -3.67
N ASN A 186 5.90 -10.37 -4.42
CA ASN A 186 5.52 -11.55 -5.20
C ASN A 186 5.94 -12.82 -4.45
N SER A 187 4.96 -13.59 -4.00
CA SER A 187 5.21 -14.78 -3.18
C SER A 187 5.71 -15.99 -3.98
N ILE A 188 5.51 -16.03 -5.30
CA ILE A 188 5.90 -17.17 -6.14
C ILE A 188 7.42 -17.29 -6.24
N ASN A 189 8.11 -16.15 -6.35
CA ASN A 189 9.57 -16.10 -6.51
C ASN A 189 10.28 -15.29 -5.44
N ASN A 190 9.55 -14.89 -4.39
CA ASN A 190 10.05 -14.12 -3.26
C ASN A 190 10.76 -12.81 -3.65
N LYS A 191 10.26 -12.11 -4.68
CA LYS A 191 10.75 -10.80 -5.09
C LYS A 191 9.92 -9.70 -4.45
N VAL A 192 10.57 -8.62 -4.04
CA VAL A 192 9.94 -7.35 -3.65
C VAL A 192 10.20 -6.34 -4.76
N TYR A 193 9.13 -5.79 -5.32
CA TYR A 193 9.19 -4.76 -6.35
C TYR A 193 9.05 -3.40 -5.69
N CYS A 194 10.01 -2.53 -5.89
CA CYS A 194 10.08 -1.17 -5.34
C CYS A 194 9.92 -0.16 -6.47
N GLY A 195 8.83 0.61 -6.45
CA GLY A 195 8.64 1.72 -7.38
C GLY A 195 9.49 2.92 -6.97
N CYS A 196 10.29 3.42 -7.90
CA CYS A 196 11.22 4.53 -7.69
C CYS A 196 10.87 5.69 -8.61
N GLN A 197 10.88 6.92 -8.08
CA GLN A 197 10.74 8.14 -8.88
C GLN A 197 11.85 8.32 -9.92
N GLY A 198 12.97 7.61 -9.76
CA GLY A 198 14.05 7.52 -10.75
C GLY A 198 13.66 6.79 -12.04
N TYR A 199 12.36 6.74 -12.40
CA TYR A 199 11.83 6.11 -13.60
C TYR A 199 12.14 4.61 -13.65
N ALA A 200 12.05 3.91 -12.52
CA ALA A 200 12.36 2.48 -12.46
C ALA A 200 11.54 1.73 -11.40
N VAL A 201 11.42 0.42 -11.60
CA VAL A 201 11.03 -0.53 -10.57
C VAL A 201 12.25 -1.38 -10.22
N ASP A 202 12.82 -1.15 -9.03
CA ASP A 202 13.92 -1.97 -8.51
C ASP A 202 13.37 -3.27 -7.94
N ILE A 203 14.02 -4.38 -8.28
CA ILE A 203 13.60 -5.72 -7.91
C ILE A 203 14.59 -6.26 -6.89
N ILE A 204 14.10 -6.41 -5.66
CA ILE A 204 14.87 -6.87 -4.53
C ILE A 204 14.60 -8.36 -4.35
N ASP A 205 15.65 -9.17 -4.31
CA ASP A 205 15.56 -10.58 -3.96
C ASP A 205 15.29 -10.71 -2.45
N GLY A 206 14.16 -11.32 -2.08
CA GLY A 206 13.75 -11.42 -0.69
C GLY A 206 14.70 -12.25 0.18
N VAL A 207 15.44 -13.19 -0.41
CA VAL A 207 16.38 -14.03 0.34
C VAL A 207 17.63 -13.23 0.72
N SER A 208 18.33 -12.71 -0.29
CA SER A 208 19.62 -12.02 -0.13
C SER A 208 19.51 -10.54 0.22
N ASN A 209 18.34 -9.94 0.04
CA ASN A 209 18.10 -8.50 0.10
C ASN A 209 18.89 -7.69 -0.96
N ALA A 210 19.44 -8.33 -1.99
CA ALA A 210 20.13 -7.62 -3.05
C ALA A 210 19.15 -7.13 -4.13
N ILE A 211 19.44 -5.98 -4.74
CA ILE A 211 18.79 -5.59 -5.99
C ILE A 211 19.34 -6.49 -7.10
N ILE A 212 18.45 -7.25 -7.75
CA ILE A 212 18.80 -8.23 -8.79
C ILE A 212 18.46 -7.76 -10.20
N ALA A 213 17.58 -6.77 -10.31
CA ALA A 213 17.21 -6.15 -11.57
C ALA A 213 16.58 -4.79 -11.31
N SER A 214 16.54 -3.96 -12.36
CA SER A 214 15.79 -2.71 -12.39
C SER A 214 15.05 -2.64 -13.71
N VAL A 215 13.76 -2.35 -13.67
CA VAL A 215 12.89 -2.27 -14.84
C VAL A 215 12.62 -0.80 -15.13
N PRO A 216 13.14 -0.23 -16.22
CA PRO A 216 12.88 1.16 -16.58
C PRO A 216 11.38 1.39 -16.84
N LEU A 217 10.87 2.50 -16.33
CA LEU A 217 9.52 2.98 -16.58
C LEU A 217 9.56 4.05 -17.68
N PRO A 218 8.55 4.10 -18.55
CA PRO A 218 8.55 4.97 -19.72
C PRO A 218 8.37 6.46 -19.40
N ASP A 219 7.72 6.80 -18.28
CA ASP A 219 7.34 8.16 -17.90
C ASP A 219 7.59 8.42 -16.41
N GLU A 220 7.55 9.70 -16.01
CA GLU A 220 7.69 10.10 -14.62
C GLU A 220 6.51 9.51 -13.87
N SER A 221 6.80 8.59 -12.96
CA SER A 221 5.76 7.89 -12.24
C SER A 221 5.95 8.04 -10.76
N TRP A 222 4.98 8.69 -10.13
CA TRP A 222 4.72 8.48 -8.71
C TRP A 222 3.62 7.42 -8.65
N GLY A 223 4.01 6.22 -8.25
CA GLY A 223 3.16 5.06 -8.46
C GLY A 223 3.24 4.08 -7.31
N VAL A 224 2.08 3.60 -6.88
CA VAL A 224 1.99 2.38 -6.09
C VAL A 224 2.06 1.16 -7.01
N LEU A 225 2.35 0.00 -6.43
CA LEU A 225 2.33 -1.28 -7.13
C LEU A 225 1.34 -2.21 -6.45
N CYS A 226 0.74 -3.10 -7.24
CA CYS A 226 0.11 -4.30 -6.69
C CYS A 226 0.54 -5.52 -7.50
N TRP A 227 0.50 -6.68 -6.86
CA TRP A 227 0.75 -7.96 -7.51
C TRP A 227 -0.53 -8.77 -7.52
N ASN A 228 -0.92 -9.28 -8.69
CA ASN A 228 -2.00 -10.24 -8.84
C ASN A 228 -1.39 -11.65 -8.82
N GLN A 229 -1.82 -12.46 -7.86
CA GLN A 229 -1.31 -13.81 -7.64
C GLN A 229 -1.76 -14.81 -8.72
N THR A 230 -2.94 -14.62 -9.31
CA THR A 230 -3.54 -15.56 -10.27
C THR A 230 -2.82 -15.51 -11.61
N ASP A 231 -2.51 -14.32 -12.10
CA ASP A 231 -1.85 -14.12 -13.39
C ASP A 231 -0.34 -13.86 -13.27
N ASN A 232 0.16 -13.75 -12.03
CA ASN A 232 1.55 -13.45 -11.69
C ASN A 232 2.05 -12.15 -12.36
N LYS A 233 1.22 -11.13 -12.48
CA LYS A 233 1.63 -9.81 -12.99
C LYS A 233 1.72 -8.79 -11.87
N VAL A 234 2.67 -7.88 -12.04
CA VAL A 234 2.82 -6.69 -11.22
C VAL A 234 2.27 -5.51 -12.01
N TYR A 235 1.35 -4.78 -11.41
CA TYR A 235 0.75 -3.59 -11.97
C TYR A 235 1.32 -2.38 -11.25
N HIS A 236 1.83 -1.42 -12.01
CA HIS A 236 2.40 -0.19 -11.49
C HIS A 236 1.63 1.01 -12.07
N ALA A 237 1.12 1.87 -11.20
CA ALA A 237 0.34 3.04 -11.58
C ALA A 237 1.25 4.19 -12.04
N ASN A 238 1.03 4.70 -13.26
CA ASN A 238 1.72 5.87 -13.78
C ASN A 238 0.81 7.10 -13.69
N ILE A 239 0.87 7.77 -12.54
CA ILE A 239 0.00 8.92 -12.19
C ILE A 239 -0.09 9.99 -13.29
N PHE A 240 1.03 10.38 -13.91
CA PHE A 240 1.07 11.48 -14.87
C PHE A 240 0.79 11.03 -16.31
N ALA A 241 0.83 9.72 -16.57
CA ALA A 241 0.60 9.13 -17.88
C ALA A 241 -0.81 8.50 -18.00
N ASP A 242 -1.62 8.57 -16.95
CA ASP A 242 -3.00 8.08 -16.87
C ASP A 242 -3.14 6.61 -17.33
N ASN A 243 -2.15 5.78 -16.96
CA ASN A 243 -2.10 4.38 -17.36
C ASN A 243 -1.35 3.52 -16.33
N LEU A 244 -1.40 2.20 -16.51
CA LEU A 244 -0.67 1.21 -15.73
C LEU A 244 0.39 0.52 -16.58
N THR A 245 1.61 0.40 -16.07
CA THR A 245 2.63 -0.49 -16.61
C THR A 245 2.41 -1.89 -16.05
N VAL A 246 2.38 -2.90 -16.91
CA VAL A 246 2.23 -4.30 -16.53
C VAL A 246 3.57 -5.02 -16.70
N ILE A 247 4.09 -5.54 -15.59
CA ILE A 247 5.35 -6.27 -15.53
C ILE A 247 5.03 -7.75 -15.31
N ASP A 248 5.61 -8.61 -16.14
CA ASP A 248 5.52 -10.05 -15.96
C ASP A 248 6.33 -10.47 -14.73
N GLY A 249 5.67 -11.06 -13.72
CA GLY A 249 6.30 -11.40 -12.45
C GLY A 249 7.36 -12.49 -12.55
N GLN A 250 7.34 -13.31 -13.61
CA GLN A 250 8.35 -14.35 -13.82
C GLN A 250 9.64 -13.77 -14.39
N THR A 251 9.53 -13.00 -15.47
CA THR A 251 10.64 -12.53 -16.30
C THR A 251 11.10 -11.12 -15.99
N ASN A 252 10.30 -10.36 -15.23
CA ASN A 252 10.47 -8.92 -14.97
C ASN A 252 10.37 -8.04 -16.22
N ALA A 253 9.88 -8.56 -17.34
CA ALA A 253 9.69 -7.77 -18.55
C ALA A 253 8.43 -6.92 -18.45
N VAL A 254 8.48 -5.68 -18.96
CA VAL A 254 7.26 -4.92 -19.26
C VAL A 254 6.58 -5.59 -20.45
N ILE A 255 5.32 -6.00 -20.27
CA ILE A 255 4.56 -6.77 -21.26
C ILE A 255 3.33 -6.04 -21.80
N ALA A 256 2.83 -5.03 -21.09
CA ALA A 256 1.70 -4.23 -21.54
C ALA A 256 1.65 -2.87 -20.84
N THR A 257 0.85 -1.98 -21.43
CA THR A 257 0.37 -0.75 -20.80
C THR A 257 -1.15 -0.75 -20.90
N ILE A 258 -1.83 -0.46 -19.80
CA ILE A 258 -3.31 -0.46 -19.71
C ILE A 258 -3.77 0.97 -19.41
N PRO A 259 -4.66 1.58 -20.22
CA PRO A 259 -5.24 2.88 -19.89
C PRO A 259 -6.00 2.84 -18.56
N ALA A 260 -5.85 3.89 -17.75
CA ALA A 260 -6.59 4.08 -16.50
C ALA A 260 -7.41 5.37 -16.56
N GLY A 261 -8.03 5.75 -15.44
CA GLY A 261 -8.56 7.09 -15.25
C GLY A 261 -7.44 8.11 -15.06
N ILE A 262 -7.80 9.36 -14.75
CA ILE A 262 -6.83 10.45 -14.61
C ILE A 262 -6.20 10.41 -13.21
N GLY A 263 -4.86 10.34 -13.15
CA GLY A 263 -4.09 10.29 -11.92
C GLY A 263 -4.25 8.99 -11.14
N PRO A 264 -3.97 7.80 -11.73
CA PRO A 264 -3.99 6.54 -10.99
C PRO A 264 -2.99 6.61 -9.83
N GLN A 265 -3.48 6.39 -8.61
CA GLN A 265 -2.72 6.66 -7.37
C GLN A 265 -2.73 5.48 -6.39
N ALA A 266 -3.76 4.63 -6.46
CA ALA A 266 -3.93 3.47 -5.58
C ALA A 266 -4.22 2.21 -6.38
N LEU A 267 -3.68 1.07 -5.97
CA LEU A 267 -3.91 -0.23 -6.59
C LEU A 267 -4.12 -1.31 -5.53
N CYS A 268 -5.13 -2.14 -5.70
CA CYS A 268 -5.28 -3.36 -4.91
C CYS A 268 -5.82 -4.51 -5.75
N TRP A 269 -5.38 -5.72 -5.43
CA TRP A 269 -5.92 -6.95 -6.02
C TRP A 269 -6.94 -7.58 -5.07
N ASN A 270 -8.07 -8.02 -5.60
CA ASN A 270 -9.10 -8.74 -4.85
C ASN A 270 -9.08 -10.22 -5.24
N SER A 271 -8.67 -11.08 -4.32
CA SER A 271 -8.57 -12.53 -4.54
C SER A 271 -9.92 -13.23 -4.73
N THR A 272 -11.02 -12.61 -4.29
CA THR A 272 -12.37 -13.21 -4.36
C THR A 272 -12.93 -13.20 -5.79
N ASN A 273 -12.60 -12.16 -6.56
CA ASN A 273 -13.10 -11.96 -7.92
C ASN A 273 -12.00 -11.81 -8.98
N ASP A 274 -10.73 -11.90 -8.57
CA ASP A 274 -9.53 -11.80 -9.38
C ASP A 274 -9.36 -10.48 -10.15
N LYS A 275 -9.98 -9.39 -9.67
CA LYS A 275 -9.87 -8.06 -10.28
C LYS A 275 -8.75 -7.25 -9.63
N VAL A 276 -8.13 -6.38 -10.44
CA VAL A 276 -7.30 -5.29 -9.92
C VAL A 276 -8.10 -4.00 -9.97
N TYR A 277 -8.21 -3.33 -8.82
CA TYR A 277 -8.89 -2.04 -8.69
C TYR A 277 -7.84 -0.93 -8.66
N CYS A 278 -8.06 0.11 -9.47
CA CYS A 278 -7.18 1.27 -9.58
C CYS A 278 -7.94 2.56 -9.31
N ALA A 279 -7.72 3.18 -8.15
CA ALA A 279 -8.33 4.47 -7.85
C ALA A 279 -7.58 5.62 -8.56
N ASN A 280 -8.35 6.46 -9.24
CA ASN A 280 -7.86 7.56 -10.05
C ASN A 280 -8.25 8.87 -9.36
N GLN A 281 -7.25 9.55 -8.83
CA GLN A 281 -7.47 10.62 -7.86
C GLN A 281 -8.08 11.89 -8.47
N VAL A 282 -7.90 12.10 -9.78
CA VAL A 282 -8.37 13.29 -10.50
C VAL A 282 -9.69 13.03 -11.21
N SER A 283 -9.85 11.86 -11.84
CA SER A 283 -11.14 11.47 -12.44
C SER A 283 -12.18 11.02 -11.40
N ASN A 284 -11.78 10.82 -10.14
CA ASN A 284 -12.66 10.48 -9.02
C ASN A 284 -13.44 9.18 -9.23
N ASP A 285 -12.76 8.19 -9.81
CA ASP A 285 -13.31 6.88 -10.13
C ASP A 285 -12.29 5.77 -9.86
N VAL A 286 -12.78 4.53 -9.85
CA VAL A 286 -11.96 3.32 -9.82
C VAL A 286 -12.01 2.66 -11.19
N THR A 287 -10.87 2.44 -11.81
CA THR A 287 -10.75 1.60 -13.00
C THR A 287 -10.59 0.16 -12.56
N ILE A 288 -11.41 -0.74 -13.12
CA ILE A 288 -11.34 -2.18 -12.91
C ILE A 288 -10.59 -2.80 -14.09
N ILE A 289 -9.50 -3.49 -13.79
CA ILE A 289 -8.68 -4.30 -14.71
C ILE A 289 -8.99 -5.78 -14.51
#